data_AF-A0A925BPD8-F1
#
_entry.id   AF-A0A925BPD8-F1
#
_cell.length_a   1.000
_cell.length_b   1.000
_cell.length_c   1.000
_cell.angle_alpha   90.00
_cell.angle_beta   90.00
_cell.angle_gamma   90.00
#
_symmetry.space_group_name_H-M   'P 1'
#
loop_
_entity.id
_entity.type
_entity.pdbx_description
1 polymer ?
#
loop_
_entity_poly.entity_id
_entity_poly.type
_entity_poly.pdbx_seq_one_letter_code
_entity_poly.pdbx_strand_id
1 'polypeptide(L)'
;PCIAEVFCPLQPGISFDELDRGKIICVAIPQRYQIERRYVNTLLKLAFYMHALRRFDKPAAARANDNLLVLWADEAQKIVTASDDGMSDYNVVDVIREARATVVAATQSYTSLIPPMSDERKAKVFIANMANRLTFCAADEESAKIAADTLGKRKTKRRTFGYTAGKRSTSWTEEDRYWFEPHQLRKLEKFQTVVQHCNGGFRKVTLPPLGTDGRPPAWYRT
;
A
#
# COMPACT_ATOMS: atom_id res chain seq x y z
N PRO A 1 -16.68 3.88 26.79
CA PRO A 1 -17.07 2.47 26.64
C PRO A 1 -15.87 1.50 26.71
N CYS A 2 -16.05 0.40 27.43
CA CYS A 2 -15.16 -0.75 27.32
C CYS A 2 -15.34 -1.43 25.94
N ILE A 3 -14.33 -2.15 25.44
CA ILE A 3 -14.35 -2.74 24.09
C ILE A 3 -15.57 -3.65 23.88
N ALA A 4 -15.95 -4.44 24.88
CA ALA A 4 -17.10 -5.34 24.81
C ALA A 4 -18.45 -4.60 24.59
N GLU A 5 -18.62 -3.40 25.12
CA GLU A 5 -19.87 -2.62 24.93
C GLU A 5 -20.06 -2.22 23.46
N VAL A 6 -18.97 -2.04 22.73
CA VAL A 6 -19.00 -1.61 21.32
C VAL A 6 -19.03 -2.80 20.37
N PHE A 7 -18.23 -3.83 20.65
CA PHE A 7 -18.00 -4.95 19.73
C PHE A 7 -18.73 -6.24 20.11
N CYS A 8 -19.33 -6.32 21.29
CA CYS A 8 -20.14 -7.46 21.74
C CYS A 8 -21.56 -7.06 22.22
N PRO A 9 -22.27 -6.11 21.56
CA PRO A 9 -23.63 -5.79 21.95
C PRO A 9 -24.59 -6.94 21.62
N LEU A 10 -25.67 -7.08 22.41
CA LEU A 10 -26.75 -8.05 22.14
C LEU A 10 -27.41 -7.83 20.78
N GLN A 11 -27.46 -6.58 20.31
CA GLN A 11 -27.96 -6.21 19.00
C GLN A 11 -26.86 -5.47 18.22
N PRO A 12 -26.57 -5.86 16.98
CA PRO A 12 -25.57 -5.19 16.17
C PRO A 12 -26.02 -3.76 15.85
N GLY A 13 -25.16 -2.77 16.14
CA GLY A 13 -25.46 -1.36 15.85
C GLY A 13 -25.27 -0.95 14.38
N ILE A 14 -24.56 -1.77 13.59
CA ILE A 14 -24.24 -1.50 12.18
C ILE A 14 -24.27 -2.82 11.40
N SER A 15 -24.87 -2.82 10.20
CA SER A 15 -24.71 -3.90 9.22
C SER A 15 -23.65 -3.52 8.18
N PHE A 16 -22.88 -4.51 7.71
CA PHE A 16 -21.94 -4.31 6.60
C PHE A 16 -22.65 -4.02 5.26
N ASP A 17 -23.93 -4.38 5.11
CA ASP A 17 -24.75 -3.98 3.95
C ASP A 17 -24.92 -2.46 3.84
N GLU A 18 -24.72 -1.73 4.93
CA GLU A 18 -24.75 -0.27 4.90
C GLU A 18 -23.52 0.31 4.18
N LEU A 19 -22.43 -0.44 4.07
CA LEU A 19 -21.26 -0.05 3.28
C LEU A 19 -21.61 0.05 1.80
N ASP A 20 -22.50 -0.81 1.28
CA ASP A 20 -23.02 -0.73 -0.10
C ASP A 20 -23.75 0.59 -0.39
N ARG A 21 -24.28 1.21 0.66
CA ARG A 21 -24.97 2.51 0.59
C ARG A 21 -24.05 3.70 0.86
N GLY A 22 -22.74 3.48 0.94
CA GLY A 22 -21.73 4.53 1.13
C GLY A 22 -21.44 4.90 2.58
N LYS A 23 -21.85 4.09 3.57
CA LYS A 23 -21.48 4.32 4.97
C LYS A 23 -19.98 4.15 5.15
N ILE A 24 -19.38 5.01 5.97
CA ILE A 24 -17.96 4.96 6.34
C ILE A 24 -17.86 4.46 7.78
N ILE A 25 -17.04 3.43 8.00
CA ILE A 25 -16.74 2.91 9.33
C ILE A 25 -15.32 3.32 9.69
N CYS A 26 -15.17 4.13 10.74
CA CYS A 26 -13.88 4.52 11.29
C CYS A 26 -13.70 3.89 12.67
N VAL A 27 -12.59 3.18 12.87
CA VAL A 27 -12.32 2.46 14.11
C VAL A 27 -11.13 3.09 14.83
N ALA A 28 -11.43 3.78 15.92
CA ALA A 28 -10.44 4.40 16.78
C ALA A 28 -10.40 3.67 18.14
N ILE A 29 -9.42 2.79 18.31
CA ILE A 29 -9.20 2.08 19.57
C ILE A 29 -8.09 2.79 20.35
N PRO A 30 -8.27 3.08 21.65
CA PRO A 30 -7.21 3.67 22.48
C PRO A 30 -5.94 2.80 22.58
N GLN A 31 -4.78 3.43 22.73
CA GLN A 31 -3.48 2.73 22.78
C GLN A 31 -3.37 1.74 23.95
N ARG A 32 -4.12 1.92 25.05
CA ARG A 32 -4.14 0.98 26.17
C ARG A 32 -4.68 -0.42 25.83
N TYR A 33 -5.38 -0.57 24.70
CA TYR A 33 -5.99 -1.83 24.26
C TYR A 33 -5.27 -2.42 23.04
N GLN A 34 -3.95 -2.61 23.13
CA GLN A 34 -3.14 -3.11 22.00
C GLN A 34 -3.57 -4.51 21.54
N ILE A 35 -3.87 -5.38 22.49
CA ILE A 35 -4.21 -6.78 22.21
C ILE A 35 -5.58 -6.84 21.51
N GLU A 36 -6.57 -6.17 22.07
CA GLU A 36 -7.92 -6.11 21.55
C GLU A 36 -7.96 -5.40 20.20
N ARG A 37 -7.15 -4.35 20.00
CA ARG A 37 -7.00 -3.71 18.68
C ARG A 37 -6.62 -4.72 17.62
N ARG A 38 -5.70 -5.64 17.90
CA ARG A 38 -5.30 -6.68 16.96
C ARG A 38 -6.47 -7.60 16.61
N TYR A 39 -7.21 -8.09 17.62
CA TYR A 39 -8.36 -8.97 17.39
C TYR A 39 -9.48 -8.27 16.63
N VAL A 40 -9.87 -7.06 17.04
CA VAL A 40 -10.92 -6.28 16.37
C VAL A 40 -10.56 -6.00 14.92
N ASN A 41 -9.33 -5.55 14.64
CA ASN A 41 -8.89 -5.28 13.26
C ASN A 41 -8.91 -6.55 12.40
N THR A 42 -8.48 -7.70 12.95
CA THR A 42 -8.55 -8.98 12.24
C THR A 42 -9.99 -9.37 11.93
N LEU A 43 -10.89 -9.29 12.90
CA LEU A 43 -12.31 -9.64 12.71
C LEU A 43 -12.97 -8.72 11.68
N LEU A 44 -12.71 -7.41 11.74
CA LEU A 44 -13.22 -6.44 10.76
C LEU A 44 -12.67 -6.67 9.36
N LYS A 45 -11.40 -7.04 9.24
CA LYS A 45 -10.80 -7.44 7.95
C LYS A 45 -11.50 -8.67 7.39
N LEU A 46 -11.68 -9.72 8.20
CA LEU A 46 -12.36 -10.94 7.76
C LEU A 46 -13.80 -10.65 7.35
N ALA A 47 -14.53 -9.84 8.13
CA ALA A 47 -15.88 -9.41 7.79
C ALA A 47 -15.92 -8.60 6.47
N PHE A 48 -14.94 -7.71 6.25
CA PHE A 48 -14.80 -6.97 5.00
C PHE A 48 -14.58 -7.92 3.81
N TYR A 49 -13.67 -8.90 3.93
CA TYR A 49 -13.42 -9.85 2.85
C TYR A 49 -14.63 -10.74 2.57
N MET A 50 -15.28 -11.26 3.60
CA MET A 50 -16.52 -12.04 3.43
C MET A 50 -17.60 -11.20 2.73
N HIS A 51 -17.74 -9.93 3.10
CA HIS A 51 -18.70 -9.03 2.47
C HIS A 51 -18.36 -8.76 1.01
N ALA A 52 -17.08 -8.49 0.70
CA ALA A 52 -16.61 -8.32 -0.67
C ALA A 52 -16.83 -9.59 -1.51
N LEU A 53 -16.49 -10.77 -0.98
CA LEU A 53 -16.67 -12.05 -1.67
C LEU A 53 -18.15 -12.34 -1.95
N ARG A 54 -19.08 -12.00 -1.04
CA ARG A 54 -20.53 -12.12 -1.30
C ARG A 54 -21.01 -11.24 -2.46
N ARG A 55 -20.33 -10.13 -2.76
CA ARG A 55 -20.65 -9.34 -3.96
C ARG A 55 -20.22 -10.04 -5.25
N PHE A 56 -19.27 -10.97 -5.17
CA PHE A 56 -18.85 -11.78 -6.30
C PHE A 56 -19.95 -12.74 -6.77
N ASP A 57 -20.86 -13.15 -5.88
CA ASP A 57 -22.01 -13.98 -6.25
C ASP A 57 -23.11 -13.20 -6.99
N LYS A 58 -23.05 -11.86 -6.99
CA LYS A 58 -24.00 -11.03 -7.73
C LYS A 58 -23.73 -11.13 -9.25
N PRO A 59 -24.78 -11.12 -10.10
CA PRO A 59 -24.61 -10.99 -11.55
C PRO A 59 -23.81 -9.74 -11.93
N ALA A 60 -22.99 -9.84 -12.97
CA ALA A 60 -22.08 -8.77 -13.39
C ALA A 60 -22.80 -7.41 -13.60
N ALA A 61 -24.00 -7.42 -14.18
CA ALA A 61 -24.81 -6.22 -14.40
C ALA A 61 -25.25 -5.53 -13.09
N ALA A 62 -25.58 -6.31 -12.05
CA ALA A 62 -25.92 -5.75 -10.74
C ALA A 62 -24.67 -5.19 -10.05
N ARG A 63 -23.56 -5.94 -10.10
CA ARG A 63 -22.28 -5.54 -9.51
C ARG A 63 -21.68 -4.27 -10.14
N ALA A 64 -21.94 -4.04 -11.43
CA ALA A 64 -21.54 -2.81 -12.13
C ALA A 64 -22.18 -1.53 -11.54
N ASN A 65 -23.19 -1.65 -10.67
CA ASN A 65 -23.80 -0.53 -9.96
C ASN A 65 -23.37 -0.44 -8.49
N ASP A 66 -22.63 -1.41 -7.97
CA ASP A 66 -22.12 -1.37 -6.59
C ASP A 66 -21.08 -0.27 -6.41
N ASN A 67 -21.02 0.34 -5.22
CA ASN A 67 -19.96 1.28 -4.88
C ASN A 67 -18.59 0.59 -4.70
N LEU A 68 -17.51 1.35 -4.75
CA LEU A 68 -16.18 0.84 -4.42
C LEU A 68 -16.06 0.69 -2.89
N LEU A 69 -15.78 -0.53 -2.44
CA LEU A 69 -15.39 -0.77 -1.05
C LEU A 69 -13.90 -0.58 -0.88
N VAL A 70 -13.51 0.12 0.19
CA VAL A 70 -12.11 0.39 0.50
C VAL A 70 -11.81 -0.07 1.92
N LEU A 71 -10.89 -1.02 2.06
CA LEU A 71 -10.27 -1.33 3.34
C LEU A 71 -9.03 -0.46 3.50
N TRP A 72 -9.06 0.47 4.46
CA TRP A 72 -7.92 1.33 4.78
C TRP A 72 -7.16 0.78 6.00
N ALA A 73 -5.94 0.30 5.78
CA ALA A 73 -5.09 -0.29 6.80
C ALA A 73 -3.87 0.59 7.08
N ASP A 74 -3.93 1.40 8.14
CA ASP A 74 -2.90 2.40 8.50
C ASP A 74 -1.59 1.80 9.06
N GLU A 75 -1.59 0.51 9.37
CA GLU A 75 -0.38 -0.27 9.71
C GLU A 75 -0.59 -1.69 9.23
N ALA A 76 -0.46 -1.90 7.93
CA ALA A 76 -0.83 -3.15 7.26
C ALA A 76 -0.15 -4.37 7.90
N GLN A 77 1.09 -4.26 8.37
CA GLN A 77 1.81 -5.33 9.06
C GLN A 77 1.10 -5.86 10.32
N LYS A 78 0.22 -5.08 10.95
CA LYS A 78 -0.53 -5.53 12.15
C LYS A 78 -1.83 -6.26 11.81
N ILE A 79 -2.33 -6.09 10.59
CA ILE A 79 -3.64 -6.58 10.14
C ILE A 79 -3.49 -7.71 9.11
N VAL A 80 -2.37 -7.74 8.39
CA VAL A 80 -2.00 -8.82 7.48
C VAL A 80 -1.79 -10.12 8.29
N THR A 81 -2.42 -11.21 7.85
CA THR A 81 -2.37 -12.54 8.47
C THR A 81 -1.89 -13.57 7.45
N ALA A 82 -0.91 -14.38 7.84
CA ALA A 82 -0.54 -15.63 7.17
C ALA A 82 -1.59 -16.73 7.44
N SER A 83 -2.85 -16.54 7.06
CA SER A 83 -3.82 -17.64 7.09
C SER A 83 -3.67 -18.45 5.80
N ASP A 84 -3.29 -19.73 5.90
CA ASP A 84 -3.11 -20.63 4.74
C ASP A 84 -4.43 -21.16 4.16
N ASP A 85 -5.53 -21.03 4.90
CA ASP A 85 -6.85 -21.52 4.50
C ASP A 85 -7.66 -20.46 3.76
N GLY A 86 -7.54 -20.41 2.42
CA GLY A 86 -8.50 -19.82 1.45
C GLY A 86 -8.80 -18.30 1.53
N MET A 87 -8.58 -17.68 2.69
CA MET A 87 -8.76 -16.27 3.05
C MET A 87 -7.40 -15.61 3.26
N SER A 88 -6.35 -16.15 2.64
CA SER A 88 -5.02 -15.57 2.69
C SER A 88 -5.04 -14.20 2.01
N ASP A 89 -4.46 -13.19 2.65
CA ASP A 89 -4.52 -11.80 2.17
C ASP A 89 -3.98 -11.65 0.73
N TYR A 90 -3.05 -12.51 0.30
CA TYR A 90 -2.47 -12.44 -1.05
C TYR A 90 -3.41 -12.99 -2.14
N ASN A 91 -4.18 -14.05 -1.87
CA ASN A 91 -5.14 -14.60 -2.84
C ASN A 91 -6.41 -13.76 -2.92
N VAL A 92 -6.85 -13.22 -1.78
CA VAL A 92 -8.11 -12.47 -1.70
C VAL A 92 -8.01 -11.13 -2.43
N VAL A 93 -6.85 -10.44 -2.42
CA VAL A 93 -6.69 -9.12 -3.04
C VAL A 93 -6.96 -9.12 -4.55
N ASP A 94 -6.62 -10.20 -5.25
CA ASP A 94 -6.91 -10.32 -6.69
C ASP A 94 -8.41 -10.55 -6.93
N VAL A 95 -9.03 -11.42 -6.14
CA VAL A 95 -10.45 -11.78 -6.27
C VAL A 95 -11.36 -10.60 -5.93
N ILE A 96 -11.06 -9.85 -4.86
CA ILE A 96 -11.91 -8.73 -4.43
C ILE A 96 -11.91 -7.56 -5.41
N ARG A 97 -10.93 -7.48 -6.31
CA ARG A 97 -10.90 -6.46 -7.37
C ARG A 97 -12.12 -6.59 -8.29
N GLU A 98 -12.48 -7.81 -8.67
CA GLU A 98 -13.68 -8.10 -9.47
C GLU A 98 -14.98 -7.88 -8.70
N ALA A 99 -14.89 -7.84 -7.36
CA ALA A 99 -15.99 -7.51 -6.45
C ALA A 99 -16.16 -6.00 -6.19
N ARG A 100 -15.44 -5.14 -6.93
CA ARG A 100 -15.36 -3.69 -6.67
C ARG A 100 -14.94 -3.37 -5.24
N ALA A 101 -13.94 -4.10 -4.76
CA ALA A 101 -13.29 -3.84 -3.49
C ALA A 101 -11.79 -3.64 -3.70
N THR A 102 -11.18 -2.83 -2.84
CA THR A 102 -9.75 -2.55 -2.87
C THR A 102 -9.20 -2.38 -1.45
N VAL A 103 -7.88 -2.53 -1.34
CA VAL A 103 -7.15 -2.37 -0.08
C VAL A 103 -6.16 -1.22 -0.26
N VAL A 104 -6.17 -0.29 0.69
CA VAL A 104 -5.12 0.71 0.85
C VAL A 104 -4.32 0.32 2.08
N ALA A 105 -3.07 -0.06 1.87
CA ALA A 105 -2.17 -0.56 2.91
C ALA A 105 -1.02 0.42 3.11
N ALA A 106 -0.94 1.02 4.29
CA ALA A 106 0.20 1.82 4.71
C ALA A 106 1.18 0.96 5.53
N THR A 107 2.46 1.03 5.21
CA THR A 107 3.54 0.35 5.96
C THR A 107 4.73 1.29 6.10
N GLN A 108 5.48 1.12 7.18
CA GLN A 108 6.71 1.85 7.43
C GLN A 108 7.90 1.30 6.61
N SER A 109 7.89 -0.01 6.34
CA SER A 109 8.95 -0.70 5.61
C SER A 109 8.38 -1.93 4.92
N TYR A 110 8.93 -2.28 3.75
CA TYR A 110 8.51 -3.48 3.03
C TYR A 110 8.85 -4.75 3.82
N THR A 111 9.98 -4.74 4.53
CA THR A 111 10.43 -5.88 5.34
C THR A 111 9.50 -6.15 6.52
N SER A 112 8.78 -5.13 7.01
CA SER A 112 7.79 -5.29 8.09
C SER A 112 6.59 -6.15 7.70
N LEU A 113 6.35 -6.36 6.40
CA LEU A 113 5.28 -7.23 5.90
C LEU A 113 5.70 -8.71 5.86
N ILE A 114 7.00 -9.02 5.92
CA ILE A 114 7.51 -10.39 5.83
C ILE A 114 7.13 -11.21 7.08
N PRO A 115 7.40 -10.75 8.33
CA PRO A 115 7.09 -11.55 9.52
C PRO A 115 5.60 -11.91 9.67
N PRO A 116 4.64 -10.97 9.48
CA PRO A 116 3.21 -11.29 9.56
C PRO A 116 2.73 -12.34 8.53
N MET A 117 3.42 -12.43 7.39
CA MET A 117 3.09 -13.36 6.30
C MET A 117 3.81 -14.71 6.42
N SER A 118 4.75 -14.87 7.37
CA SER A 118 5.53 -16.09 7.65
C SER A 118 6.37 -16.64 6.48
N ASP A 119 6.22 -16.10 5.27
CA ASP A 119 6.89 -16.51 4.05
C ASP A 119 7.18 -15.28 3.16
N GLU A 120 8.45 -15.09 2.83
CA GLU A 120 8.93 -14.02 1.96
C GLU A 120 8.28 -14.07 0.56
N ARG A 121 7.96 -15.27 0.05
CA ARG A 121 7.27 -15.44 -1.24
C ARG A 121 5.85 -14.88 -1.16
N LYS A 122 5.10 -15.18 -0.10
CA LYS A 122 3.75 -14.65 0.11
C LYS A 122 3.75 -13.13 0.23
N ALA A 123 4.73 -12.58 0.95
CA ALA A 123 4.93 -11.13 1.04
C ALA A 123 5.21 -10.50 -0.33
N LYS A 124 6.07 -11.11 -1.15
CA LYS A 124 6.34 -10.65 -2.52
C LYS A 124 5.10 -10.69 -3.41
N VAL A 125 4.29 -11.76 -3.33
CA VAL A 125 3.03 -11.88 -4.08
C VAL A 125 2.04 -10.80 -3.64
N PHE A 126 1.85 -10.62 -2.33
CA PHE A 126 0.98 -9.56 -1.81
C PHE A 126 1.41 -8.18 -2.27
N ILE A 127 2.71 -7.87 -2.16
CA ILE A 127 3.28 -6.62 -2.65
C ILE A 127 3.04 -6.48 -4.17
N ALA A 128 3.26 -7.53 -4.96
CA ALA A 128 3.00 -7.51 -6.40
C ALA A 128 1.53 -7.21 -6.74
N ASN A 129 0.59 -7.74 -5.97
CA ASN A 129 -0.84 -7.50 -6.15
C ASN A 129 -1.28 -6.06 -5.80
N MET A 130 -0.44 -5.32 -5.05
CA MET A 130 -0.58 -3.88 -4.82
C MET A 130 -0.08 -3.10 -6.04
N ALA A 131 -1.00 -2.90 -6.98
CA ALA A 131 -0.72 -2.38 -8.32
C ALA A 131 -0.36 -0.89 -8.36
N ASN A 132 -0.92 -0.08 -7.47
CA ASN A 132 -0.59 1.34 -7.32
C ASN A 132 0.25 1.54 -6.06
N ARG A 133 1.28 2.38 -6.14
CA ARG A 133 2.24 2.55 -5.04
C ARG A 133 2.60 4.01 -4.81
N LEU A 134 2.74 4.34 -3.52
CA LEU A 134 3.24 5.61 -3.04
C LEU A 134 4.51 5.35 -2.23
N THR A 135 5.66 5.67 -2.80
CA THR A 135 6.95 5.50 -2.12
C THR A 135 7.39 6.83 -1.54
N PHE A 136 7.29 6.94 -0.21
CA PHE A 136 7.89 8.04 0.56
C PHE A 136 9.38 7.77 0.83
N CYS A 137 10.00 8.60 1.67
CA CYS A 137 11.38 8.37 2.10
C CYS A 137 11.53 6.96 2.69
N ALA A 138 12.35 6.13 2.03
CA ALA A 138 12.59 4.76 2.46
C ALA A 138 13.30 4.74 3.81
N ALA A 139 12.80 3.93 4.75
CA ALA A 139 13.35 3.81 6.10
C ALA A 139 14.73 3.14 6.12
N ASP A 140 14.94 2.16 5.25
CA ASP A 140 16.12 1.31 5.20
C ASP A 140 16.59 1.03 3.75
N GLU A 141 17.81 0.51 3.61
CA GLU A 141 18.45 0.22 2.32
C GLU A 141 17.71 -0.88 1.53
N GLU A 142 17.14 -1.86 2.23
CA GLU A 142 16.46 -3.00 1.61
C GLU A 142 15.12 -2.57 0.99
N SER A 143 14.34 -1.79 1.74
CA SER A 143 13.11 -1.15 1.27
C SER A 143 13.36 -0.24 0.08
N ALA A 144 14.47 0.50 0.09
CA ALA A 144 14.85 1.35 -1.04
C ALA A 144 15.18 0.54 -2.29
N LYS A 145 15.85 -0.61 -2.16
CA LYS A 145 16.11 -1.53 -3.27
C LYS A 145 14.81 -2.13 -3.81
N ILE A 146 13.94 -2.63 -2.94
CA ILE A 146 12.64 -3.19 -3.34
C ILE A 146 11.80 -2.15 -4.11
N ALA A 147 11.76 -0.90 -3.63
CA ALA A 147 11.07 0.18 -4.31
C ALA A 147 11.72 0.53 -5.66
N ALA A 148 13.05 0.61 -5.74
CA ALA A 148 13.77 0.87 -6.98
C ALA A 148 13.58 -0.26 -8.01
N ASP A 149 13.64 -1.52 -7.58
CA ASP A 149 13.38 -2.69 -8.43
C ASP A 149 11.95 -2.70 -8.96
N THR A 150 10.97 -2.28 -8.14
CA THR A 150 9.56 -2.18 -8.55
C THR A 150 9.35 -1.09 -9.62
N LEU A 151 10.09 0.01 -9.54
CA LEU A 151 10.06 1.07 -10.57
C LEU A 151 10.80 0.65 -11.85
N GLY A 152 11.74 -0.28 -11.73
CA GLY A 152 12.51 -0.84 -12.83
C GLY A 152 13.73 0.00 -13.23
N LYS A 153 14.33 -0.42 -14.35
CA LYS A 153 15.57 0.16 -14.90
C LYS A 153 15.34 0.74 -16.29
N ARG A 154 16.20 1.68 -16.68
CA ARG A 154 16.31 2.23 -18.03
C ARG A 154 17.70 2.00 -18.60
N LYS A 155 17.76 1.67 -19.88
CA LYS A 155 19.00 1.65 -20.65
C LYS A 155 19.53 3.08 -20.80
N THR A 156 20.71 3.33 -20.29
CA THR A 156 21.40 4.63 -20.40
C THR A 156 22.74 4.41 -21.09
N LYS A 157 23.13 5.32 -21.98
CA LYS A 157 24.47 5.31 -22.58
C LYS A 157 25.39 6.19 -21.75
N ARG A 158 26.39 5.59 -21.11
CA ARG A 158 27.43 6.32 -20.41
C ARG A 158 28.55 6.67 -21.39
N ARG A 159 28.87 7.95 -21.49
CA ARG A 159 30.02 8.45 -22.25
C ARG A 159 31.23 8.49 -21.34
N THR A 160 32.33 7.85 -21.74
CA THR A 160 33.60 7.90 -21.03
C THR A 160 34.62 8.61 -21.91
N PHE A 161 35.38 9.53 -21.30
CA PHE A 161 36.46 10.27 -21.97
C PHE A 161 37.79 9.72 -21.49
N GLY A 162 38.64 9.30 -22.42
CA GLY A 162 40.03 8.94 -22.16
C GLY A 162 40.95 9.98 -22.77
N TYR A 163 42.05 10.27 -22.09
CA TYR A 163 43.13 11.09 -22.64
C TYR A 163 44.45 10.35 -22.46
N THR A 164 44.99 9.86 -23.57
CA THR A 164 46.24 9.07 -23.57
C THR A 164 47.12 9.53 -24.72
N ALA A 165 48.40 9.79 -24.44
CA ALA A 165 49.41 10.18 -25.43
C ALA A 165 48.97 11.35 -26.35
N GLY A 166 48.36 12.39 -25.77
CA GLY A 166 47.94 13.60 -26.50
C GLY A 166 46.64 13.46 -27.30
N LYS A 167 46.05 12.26 -27.40
CA LYS A 167 44.82 12.00 -28.14
C LYS A 167 43.63 11.79 -27.21
N ARG A 168 42.49 12.43 -27.54
CA ARG A 168 41.21 12.20 -26.86
C ARG A 168 40.53 10.97 -27.47
N SER A 169 40.16 10.01 -26.64
CA SER A 169 39.27 8.91 -27.00
C SER A 169 37.92 9.10 -26.32
N THR A 170 36.83 8.74 -27.01
CA THR A 170 35.49 8.68 -26.44
C THR A 170 34.97 7.27 -26.63
N SER A 171 34.53 6.63 -25.55
CA SER A 171 33.80 5.36 -25.61
C SER A 171 32.39 5.53 -25.06
N TRP A 172 31.47 4.73 -25.58
CA TRP A 172 30.08 4.64 -25.11
C TRP A 172 29.85 3.25 -24.56
N THR A 173 29.33 3.17 -23.35
CA THR A 173 28.96 1.91 -22.71
C THR A 173 27.48 1.94 -22.40
N GLU A 174 26.77 0.89 -22.82
CA GLU A 174 25.37 0.71 -22.43
C GLU A 174 25.32 0.19 -20.98
N GLU A 175 24.64 0.93 -20.11
CA GLU A 175 24.45 0.57 -18.70
C GLU A 175 22.94 0.59 -18.38
N ASP A 176 22.46 -0.44 -17.68
CA ASP A 176 21.14 -0.42 -17.07
C ASP A 176 21.19 0.32 -15.74
N ARG A 177 20.43 1.40 -15.61
CA ARG A 177 20.34 2.20 -14.38
C ARG A 177 18.92 2.26 -13.86
N TYR A 178 18.76 2.34 -12.54
CA TYR A 178 17.43 2.52 -11.96
C TYR A 178 16.81 3.85 -12.41
N TRP A 179 15.48 3.89 -12.49
CA TRP A 179 14.75 5.15 -12.64
C TRP A 179 14.95 6.06 -11.42
N PHE A 180 14.92 5.45 -10.24
CA PHE A 180 15.33 6.05 -8.97
C PHE A 180 16.31 5.12 -8.29
N GLU A 181 17.54 5.58 -8.10
CA GLU A 181 18.54 4.82 -7.34
C GLU A 181 18.08 4.68 -5.88
N PRO A 182 18.40 3.58 -5.18
CA PRO A 182 18.00 3.38 -3.79
C PRO A 182 18.37 4.56 -2.87
N HIS A 183 19.57 5.14 -3.06
CA HIS A 183 20.01 6.30 -2.28
C HIS A 183 19.18 7.57 -2.55
N GLN A 184 18.53 7.69 -3.71
CA GLN A 184 17.64 8.81 -4.02
C GLN A 184 16.31 8.66 -3.28
N LEU A 185 15.79 7.43 -3.18
CA LEU A 185 14.58 7.13 -2.41
C LEU A 185 14.76 7.35 -0.90
N ARG A 186 15.98 7.13 -0.39
CA ARG A 186 16.36 7.43 1.00
C ARG A 186 16.62 8.92 1.28
N LYS A 187 16.69 9.74 0.23
CA LYS A 187 16.91 11.20 0.29
C LYS A 187 15.66 11.99 -0.11
N LEU A 188 14.51 11.34 -0.25
CA LEU A 188 13.26 12.05 -0.49
C LEU A 188 12.98 12.97 0.70
N GLU A 189 12.70 14.24 0.40
CA GLU A 189 12.37 15.21 1.44
C GLU A 189 11.00 14.89 2.06
N LYS A 190 10.71 15.48 3.23
CA LYS A 190 9.37 15.40 3.81
C LYS A 190 8.35 15.86 2.77
N PHE A 191 7.21 15.16 2.71
CA PHE A 191 6.13 15.42 1.77
C PHE A 191 6.45 15.13 0.30
N GLN A 192 7.65 14.66 -0.05
CA GLN A 192 7.92 14.12 -1.38
C GLN A 192 7.57 12.63 -1.46
N THR A 193 7.00 12.23 -2.58
CA THR A 193 6.67 10.84 -2.86
C THR A 193 6.89 10.52 -4.33
N VAL A 194 7.21 9.26 -4.61
CA VAL A 194 7.14 8.70 -5.97
C VAL A 194 5.82 7.95 -6.09
N VAL A 195 4.92 8.48 -6.91
CA VAL A 195 3.66 7.83 -7.27
C VAL A 195 3.94 6.90 -8.44
N GLN A 196 3.60 5.63 -8.31
CA GLN A 196 3.61 4.65 -9.39
C GLN A 196 2.19 4.18 -9.64
N HIS A 197 1.74 4.31 -10.88
CA HIS A 197 0.44 3.85 -11.34
C HIS A 197 0.55 2.48 -12.00
N CYS A 198 -0.49 1.65 -11.87
CA CYS A 198 -0.52 0.31 -12.46
C CYS A 198 -0.33 0.28 -13.99
N ASN A 199 -0.65 1.39 -14.67
CA ASN A 199 -0.43 1.56 -16.12
C ASN A 199 1.03 1.92 -16.49
N GLY A 200 1.99 1.65 -15.61
CA GLY A 200 3.43 1.80 -15.87
C GLY A 200 4.01 3.22 -15.73
N GLY A 201 3.17 4.24 -15.59
CA GLY A 201 3.62 5.61 -15.33
C GLY A 201 4.02 5.84 -13.88
N PHE A 202 5.10 6.59 -13.65
CA PHE A 202 5.46 7.07 -12.32
C PHE A 202 5.88 8.53 -12.34
N ARG A 203 5.70 9.23 -11.22
CA ARG A 203 6.08 10.63 -11.07
C ARG A 203 6.50 10.93 -9.64
N LYS A 204 7.61 11.65 -9.49
CA LYS A 204 7.95 12.30 -8.22
C LYS A 204 7.06 13.53 -8.05
N VAL A 205 6.31 13.59 -6.96
CA VAL A 205 5.41 14.70 -6.62
C VAL A 205 5.60 15.11 -5.16
N THR A 206 5.21 16.34 -4.85
CA THR A 206 5.12 16.82 -3.48
C THR A 206 3.66 16.77 -3.05
N LEU A 207 3.36 16.00 -2.01
CA LEU A 207 2.05 15.89 -1.38
C LEU A 207 2.00 16.77 -0.13
N PRO A 208 1.46 18.00 -0.23
CA PRO A 208 1.41 18.88 0.94
C PRO A 208 0.55 18.24 2.04
N PRO A 209 0.94 18.41 3.32
CA PRO A 209 0.07 18.03 4.42
C PRO A 209 -1.22 18.84 4.34
N LEU A 210 -2.34 18.22 4.63
CA LEU A 210 -3.64 18.89 4.67
C LEU A 210 -4.12 18.97 6.11
N GLY A 211 -4.61 20.15 6.50
CA GLY A 211 -5.32 20.34 7.76
C GLY A 211 -6.71 19.73 7.71
N THR A 212 -7.42 19.81 8.83
CA THR A 212 -8.82 19.37 8.95
C THR A 212 -9.77 20.14 8.02
N ASP A 213 -9.37 21.32 7.56
CA ASP A 213 -10.07 22.17 6.60
C ASP A 213 -9.75 21.81 5.13
N GLY A 214 -8.92 20.79 4.90
CA GLY A 214 -8.48 20.39 3.57
C GLY A 214 -7.48 21.34 2.93
N ARG A 215 -6.89 22.29 3.68
CA ARG A 215 -5.90 23.24 3.17
C ARG A 215 -4.53 22.96 3.77
N PRO A 216 -3.43 23.35 3.09
CA PRO A 216 -2.11 23.23 3.69
C PRO A 216 -2.00 24.08 4.96
N PRO A 217 -1.49 23.54 6.08
CA PRO A 217 -1.37 24.27 7.32
C PRO A 217 -0.37 25.42 7.20
N ALA A 218 -0.50 26.44 8.04
CA ALA A 218 0.30 27.67 7.95
C ALA A 218 1.82 27.40 7.98
N TRP A 219 2.27 26.47 8.84
CA TRP A 219 3.68 26.11 8.98
C TRP A 219 4.29 25.46 7.72
N TYR A 220 3.46 24.97 6.79
CA TYR A 220 3.93 24.37 5.53
C TYR A 220 4.04 25.41 4.40
N ARG A 221 3.39 26.57 4.53
CA ARG A 221 3.38 27.62 3.49
C ARG A 221 4.58 28.58 3.59
N THR A 222 5.27 28.56 4.72
CA THR A 222 6.53 29.27 4.99
C THR A 222 7.72 28.46 4.51
#